data_AF-A0A940QL16-F1
#
_entry.id   AF-A0A940QL16-F1
#
_cell.length_a   1.000
_cell.length_b   1.000
_cell.length_c   1.000
_cell.angle_alpha   90.00
_cell.angle_beta   90.00
_cell.angle_gamma   90.00
#
_symmetry.space_group_name_H-M   'P 1'
#
loop_
_entity.id
_entity.type
_entity.pdbx_description
1 polymer ?
#
loop_
_entity_poly.entity_id
_entity_poly.type
_entity_poly.pdbx_seq_one_letter_code
_entity_poly.pdbx_strand_id
1 'polypeptide(L)' 'KITKLVYGDINADTNIDVTDMSLLSLYLIGDRKLTGDQLKAADTLTDGTVNLTDLATLRQYLSKKIDKLGPEK' A
#
# COMPACT_ATOMS: atom_id res chain seq x y z
N LYS A 1 12.02 -11.33 14.75
CA LYS A 1 11.05 -10.23 14.92
C LYS A 1 9.90 -10.49 13.97
N ILE A 2 8.66 -10.56 14.47
CA ILE A 2 7.48 -10.62 13.60
C ILE A 2 7.29 -9.19 13.10
N THR A 3 7.62 -8.92 11.84
CA THR A 3 7.36 -7.61 11.23
C THR A 3 5.84 -7.48 11.12
N LYS A 4 5.25 -6.54 11.86
CA LYS A 4 3.81 -6.27 11.79
C LYS A 4 3.55 -5.67 10.41
N LEU A 5 2.82 -6.40 9.57
CA LEU A 5 2.35 -5.87 8.29
C LEU A 5 1.36 -4.73 8.55
N VAL A 6 1.59 -3.58 7.92
CA VAL A 6 0.70 -2.42 7.94
C VAL A 6 0.28 -2.16 6.49
N TYR A 7 -1.01 -2.32 6.19
CA TYR A 7 -1.52 -2.05 4.84
C TYR A 7 -1.37 -0.56 4.53
N GLY A 8 -0.82 -0.24 3.36
CA GLY A 8 -0.50 1.12 2.94
C GLY A 8 0.90 1.61 3.31
N ASP A 9 1.61 0.96 4.23
CA ASP A 9 3.01 1.30 4.60
C ASP A 9 3.97 0.44 3.76
N ILE A 10 4.24 0.91 2.54
CA ILE A 10 4.99 0.19 1.51
C ILE A 10 6.49 0.30 1.76
N ASN A 11 6.98 1.37 2.38
CA ASN A 11 8.38 1.53 2.72
C ASN A 11 8.77 0.96 4.11
N ALA A 12 7.79 0.51 4.90
CA ALA A 12 7.94 -0.01 6.25
C ALA A 12 8.52 1.01 7.25
N ASP A 13 8.23 2.31 7.04
CA ASP A 13 8.67 3.40 7.91
C ASP A 13 7.69 3.72 9.05
N THR A 14 6.60 2.95 9.16
CA THR A 14 5.49 3.05 10.13
C THR A 14 4.51 4.18 9.88
N ASN A 15 4.71 4.99 8.84
CA ASN A 15 3.77 6.00 8.39
C ASN A 15 3.11 5.55 7.09
N ILE A 16 1.90 6.03 6.86
CA ILE A 16 1.20 5.85 5.59
C ILE A 16 1.09 7.25 5.00
N ASP A 17 1.91 7.54 3.99
CA ASP A 17 1.97 8.87 3.39
C ASP A 17 2.18 8.87 1.86
N VAL A 18 2.47 10.04 1.30
CA VAL A 18 2.66 10.23 -0.15
C VAL A 18 3.87 9.49 -0.71
N THR A 19 4.82 9.11 0.15
CA THR A 19 5.98 8.28 -0.18
C THR A 19 5.50 6.90 -0.62
N ASP A 20 4.61 6.26 0.14
CA ASP A 20 4.03 4.97 -0.21
C ASP A 20 3.29 5.03 -1.54
N MET A 21 2.50 6.10 -1.74
CA MET A 21 1.79 6.32 -3.00
C MET A 21 2.77 6.45 -4.19
N SER A 22 3.89 7.14 -3.98
CA SER A 22 4.93 7.29 -5.02
C SER A 22 5.61 5.95 -5.31
N LEU A 23 5.88 5.14 -4.29
CA LEU A 23 6.45 3.80 -4.44
C LEU A 23 5.55 2.86 -5.23
N LEU A 24 4.25 2.88 -4.91
CA LEU A 24 3.25 2.10 -5.64
C LEU A 24 3.14 2.58 -7.09
N SER A 25 3.14 3.90 -7.33
CA SER A 25 3.13 4.46 -8.69
C SER A 25 4.34 3.99 -9.51
N LEU A 26 5.55 4.04 -8.94
CA LEU A 26 6.78 3.57 -9.61
C LEU A 26 6.73 2.07 -9.89
N TYR A 27 6.11 1.28 -9.01
CA TYR A 27 5.90 -0.14 -9.23
C TYR A 27 4.94 -0.40 -10.41
N LEU A 28 3.80 0.31 -10.46
CA LEU A 28 2.79 0.12 -11.49
C LEU A 28 3.27 0.50 -12.90
N ILE A 29 4.20 1.45 -13.02
CA ILE A 29 4.83 1.82 -14.30
C ILE A 29 6.05 0.94 -14.66
N GLY A 30 6.47 0.06 -13.76
CA GLY A 30 7.60 -0.86 -13.98
C GLY A 30 8.99 -0.29 -13.67
N ASP A 31 9.08 0.95 -13.20
CA ASP A 31 10.35 1.61 -12.85
C ASP A 31 10.94 1.14 -11.52
N ARG A 32 10.14 0.45 -10.70
CA ARG A 32 10.58 -0.13 -9.43
C ARG A 32 10.00 -1.51 -9.20
N LYS A 33 10.80 -2.40 -8.62
CA LYS A 33 10.32 -3.68 -8.07
C LYS A 33 10.07 -3.54 -6.56
N LEU A 34 8.93 -4.06 -6.09
CA LEU A 34 8.62 -4.19 -4.68
C LEU A 34 9.01 -5.58 -4.18
N THR A 35 9.43 -5.68 -2.91
CA THR A 35 9.69 -6.98 -2.27
C THR A 35 8.38 -7.68 -1.90
N GLY A 36 8.43 -8.96 -1.53
CA GLY A 36 7.23 -9.71 -1.15
C GLY A 36 6.44 -9.09 0.01
N ASP A 37 7.11 -8.50 0.99
CA ASP A 37 6.42 -7.84 2.11
C ASP A 37 5.87 -6.47 1.71
N GLN A 38 6.56 -5.74 0.83
CA GLN A 38 6.05 -4.48 0.28
C GLN A 38 4.83 -4.71 -0.63
N LEU A 39 4.80 -5.81 -1.39
CA LEU A 39 3.64 -6.20 -2.17
C LEU A 39 2.43 -6.49 -1.28
N LYS A 40 2.63 -7.17 -0.15
CA LYS A 40 1.55 -7.38 0.84
C LYS A 40 1.04 -6.08 1.45
N ALA A 41 1.93 -5.11 1.69
CA ALA A 41 1.54 -3.80 2.20
C ALA A 41 0.82 -2.97 1.13
N ALA A 42 1.24 -3.11 -0.13
CA ALA A 42 0.66 -2.43 -1.29
C ALA A 42 -0.71 -2.99 -1.72
N ASP A 43 -1.00 -4.26 -1.44
CA ASP A 43 -2.31 -4.89 -1.63
C ASP A 43 -3.29 -4.42 -0.53
N THR A 44 -3.78 -3.19 -0.69
CA THR A 44 -4.62 -2.51 0.29
C THR A 44 -6.03 -3.06 0.36
N LEU A 45 -6.50 -3.75 -0.68
CA LEU A 45 -7.81 -4.41 -0.71
C LEU A 45 -7.74 -5.90 -0.35
N THR A 46 -6.53 -6.47 -0.26
CA THR A 46 -6.30 -7.90 -0.01
C THR A 46 -6.95 -8.81 -1.03
N ASP A 47 -7.01 -8.36 -2.29
CA ASP A 47 -7.55 -9.15 -3.41
C ASP A 47 -6.46 -10.01 -4.09
N GLY A 48 -5.21 -9.91 -3.62
CA GLY A 48 -4.05 -10.63 -4.14
C GLY A 48 -3.41 -9.96 -5.35
N THR A 49 -3.89 -8.80 -5.80
CA THR A 49 -3.44 -8.12 -7.02
C THR A 49 -3.11 -6.66 -6.74
N VAL A 50 -1.81 -6.33 -6.69
CA VAL A 50 -1.38 -4.93 -6.57
C VAL A 50 -1.61 -4.17 -7.88
N ASN A 51 -2.58 -3.27 -7.90
CA ASN A 51 -2.98 -2.54 -9.11
C ASN A 51 -3.41 -1.07 -8.84
N LEU A 52 -3.97 -0.40 -9.86
CA LEU A 52 -4.42 1.00 -9.74
C LEU A 52 -5.51 1.22 -8.68
N THR A 53 -6.29 0.18 -8.38
CA THR A 53 -7.32 0.22 -7.34
C THR A 53 -6.68 0.42 -5.98
N ASP A 54 -5.55 -0.25 -5.69
CA ASP A 54 -4.82 -0.02 -4.44
C ASP A 54 -4.29 1.39 -4.32
N LEU A 55 -3.75 1.93 -5.42
CA LEU A 55 -3.28 3.32 -5.46
C LEU A 55 -4.43 4.30 -5.18
N ALA A 56 -5.61 4.04 -5.75
CA ALA A 56 -6.80 4.83 -5.50
C ALA A 56 -7.28 4.71 -4.04
N THR A 57 -7.27 3.51 -3.46
CA THR A 57 -7.64 3.26 -2.06
C THR A 57 -6.68 3.95 -1.10
N LEU A 58 -5.38 3.84 -1.34
CA LEU A 58 -4.34 4.54 -0.57
C LEU A 58 -4.55 6.06 -0.63
N ARG A 59 -4.86 6.61 -1.81
CA ARG A 59 -5.18 8.03 -1.96
C ARG A 59 -6.43 8.44 -1.16
N GLN A 60 -7.47 7.61 -1.15
CA GLN A 60 -8.68 7.87 -0.37
C GLN A 60 -8.38 7.91 1.13
N TYR A 61 -7.52 7.01 1.61
CA TYR A 61 -7.07 6.98 3.00
C TYR A 61 -6.30 8.25 3.39
N LEU A 62 -5.32 8.66 2.57
CA LEU A 62 -4.59 9.92 2.78
C LEU A 62 -5.48 11.16 2.73
N SER A 63 -6.56 11.10 1.94
CA SER A 63 -7.58 12.15 1.85
C SER A 63 -8.61 12.11 2.99
N LYS A 64 -8.47 11.18 3.95
CA LYS A 64 -9.40 10.93 5.06
C LYS A 64 -10.83 10.61 4.61
N LYS A 65 -11.00 10.09 3.39
CA LYS A 65 -12.30 9.62 2.89
C LYS A 65 -12.66 8.25 3.47
N ILE A 66 -11.63 7.46 3.75
CA ILE A 66 -11.70 6.19 4.47
C ILE A 66 -10.70 6.24 5.62
N ASP A 67 -10.92 5.44 6.66
CA ASP A 67 -10.13 5.41 7.88
C ASP A 67 -9.38 4.08 8.09
N LYS A 68 -9.53 3.13 7.16
CA LYS A 68 -8.93 1.80 7.22
C LYS A 68 -8.42 1.35 5.85
N LEU A 69 -7.36 0.56 5.88
CA LEU A 69 -6.79 -0.18 4.76
C LEU A 69 -6.66 -1.65 5.16
N GLY A 70 -6.73 -2.55 4.17
CA GLY A 70 -6.74 -3.99 4.38
C GLY A 70 -8.15 -4.55 4.57
N PRO A 71 -8.26 -5.82 5.00
CA PRO A 71 -9.51 -6.53 5.07
C PRO A 71 -10.41 -5.94 6.16
N GLU A 72 -11.69 -5.74 5.85
CA GLU A 72 -12.72 -5.50 6.86
C GLU A 72 -12.85 -6.78 7.70
N LYS A 73 -12.25 -6.78 8.89
CA LYS A 73 -12.54 -7.76 9.93
C LYS A 73 -13.57 -7.22 10.89
#